data_AF-A0A349KHA4-F1
#
_entry.id   AF-A0A349KHA4-F1
#
_cell.length_a   1.000
_cell.length_b   1.000
_cell.length_c   1.000
_cell.angle_alpha   90.00
_cell.angle_beta   90.00
_cell.angle_gamma   90.00
#
_symmetry.space_group_name_H-M   'P 1'
#
loop_
_entity.id
_entity.type
_entity.pdbx_description
1 polymer ?
#
loop_
_entity_poly.entity_id
_entity_poly.type
_entity_poly.pdbx_seq_one_letter_code
_entity_poly.pdbx_strand_id
1 'polypeptide(L)'
;TVNGGIRIGENVTVTGSLETVNGGIRTSAGTAVANRVRTVNGKIQLRNTTVGKNVATSNGDISLRDGSIVNGDLLVANRRSNWWSRLWSSHRRHLDITIDASSAVRGDIHLYREVDLHIDDAAEVGEIIRHY
;
A
#
# COMPACT_ATOMS: atom_id res chain seq x y z
N THR A 1 -3.84 3.00 14.67
CA THR A 1 -3.10 3.80 15.68
C THR A 1 -2.76 5.17 15.10
N VAL A 2 -2.65 6.22 15.91
CA VAL A 2 -2.36 7.57 15.37
C VAL A 2 -0.85 7.85 15.31
N ASN A 3 -0.03 7.21 16.16
CA ASN A 3 1.44 7.39 16.19
C ASN A 3 2.27 6.09 16.39
N GLY A 4 1.71 4.91 16.09
CA GLY A 4 2.39 3.63 16.27
C GLY A 4 2.53 2.87 14.96
N GLY A 5 3.74 2.35 14.68
CA GLY A 5 3.96 1.41 13.59
C GLY A 5 3.29 0.06 13.86
N ILE A 6 2.80 -0.58 12.82
CA ILE A 6 2.22 -1.93 12.87
C ILE A 6 3.25 -2.90 12.31
N ARG A 7 3.63 -3.90 13.10
CA ARG A 7 4.46 -5.02 12.66
C ARG A 7 3.69 -6.31 12.88
N ILE A 8 3.48 -7.05 11.80
CA ILE A 8 2.81 -8.35 11.82
C ILE A 8 3.86 -9.43 11.65
N GLY A 9 3.85 -10.41 12.56
CA GLY A 9 4.74 -11.55 12.54
C GLY A 9 4.44 -12.53 11.40
N GLU A 10 5.16 -13.62 11.35
CA GLU A 10 4.99 -14.65 10.31
C GLU A 10 3.70 -15.45 10.51
N ASN A 11 3.10 -15.89 9.41
CA ASN A 11 1.92 -16.77 9.40
C ASN A 11 0.71 -16.22 10.17
N VAL A 12 0.59 -14.90 10.26
CA VAL A 12 -0.52 -14.25 10.97
C VAL A 12 -1.70 -14.03 10.03
N THR A 13 -2.90 -14.38 10.48
CA THR A 13 -4.14 -14.00 9.82
C THR A 13 -4.79 -12.82 10.54
N VAL A 14 -4.96 -11.72 9.81
CA VAL A 14 -5.68 -10.53 10.24
C VAL A 14 -7.05 -10.55 9.59
N THR A 15 -8.10 -10.80 10.38
CA THR A 15 -9.49 -10.81 9.90
C THR A 15 -10.02 -9.40 9.55
N GLY A 16 -9.42 -8.37 10.16
CA GLY A 16 -9.76 -6.97 9.97
C GLY A 16 -8.89 -6.25 8.92
N SER A 17 -8.72 -4.94 9.12
CA SER A 17 -7.86 -4.07 8.32
C SER A 17 -6.64 -3.63 9.14
N LEU A 18 -5.53 -3.32 8.48
CA LEU A 18 -4.37 -2.70 9.11
C LEU A 18 -4.38 -1.19 8.81
N GLU A 19 -4.56 -0.36 9.84
CA GLU A 19 -4.70 1.10 9.65
C GLU A 19 -3.88 1.91 10.66
N THR A 20 -3.12 2.87 10.14
CA THR A 20 -2.37 3.84 10.94
C THR A 20 -2.25 5.18 10.21
N VAL A 21 -1.89 6.26 10.89
CA VAL A 21 -1.71 7.59 10.28
C VAL A 21 -0.23 7.86 10.08
N ASN A 22 0.54 7.91 11.16
CA ASN A 22 1.98 8.23 11.12
C ASN A 22 2.88 6.99 11.20
N GLY A 23 2.33 5.79 11.43
CA GLY A 23 3.12 4.57 11.55
C GLY A 23 3.35 3.86 10.20
N GLY A 24 4.51 3.24 10.04
CA GLY A 24 4.72 2.25 8.97
C GLY A 24 3.95 0.95 9.25
N ILE A 25 3.58 0.24 8.20
CA ILE A 25 2.99 -1.11 8.28
C ILE A 25 3.99 -2.07 7.65
N ARG A 26 4.39 -3.09 8.41
CA ARG A 26 5.26 -4.17 7.92
C ARG A 26 4.62 -5.51 8.22
N THR A 27 4.55 -6.38 7.22
CA THR A 27 4.11 -7.77 7.38
C THR A 27 5.27 -8.71 7.05
N SER A 28 5.34 -9.81 7.78
CA SER A 28 6.27 -10.91 7.51
C SER A 28 5.60 -11.99 6.68
N ALA A 29 6.39 -12.98 6.25
CA ALA A 29 5.93 -14.01 5.33
C ALA A 29 4.75 -14.84 5.85
N GLY A 30 3.90 -15.30 4.93
CA GLY A 30 2.71 -16.07 5.25
C GLY A 30 1.59 -15.25 5.88
N THR A 31 1.67 -13.91 5.85
CA THR A 31 0.61 -13.06 6.41
C THR A 31 -0.60 -13.01 5.47
N ALA A 32 -1.80 -13.13 6.03
CA ALA A 32 -3.05 -12.89 5.31
C ALA A 32 -3.84 -11.76 5.99
N VAL A 33 -4.17 -10.71 5.24
CA VAL A 33 -5.03 -9.60 5.68
C VAL A 33 -6.34 -9.69 4.92
N ALA A 34 -7.45 -10.02 5.57
CA ALA A 34 -8.72 -10.27 4.90
C ALA A 34 -9.34 -9.01 4.27
N ASN A 35 -9.03 -7.82 4.80
CA ASN A 35 -9.54 -6.56 4.27
C ASN A 35 -8.41 -5.70 3.66
N ARG A 36 -8.30 -4.43 4.09
CA ARG A 36 -7.41 -3.43 3.49
C ARG A 36 -6.19 -3.17 4.36
N VAL A 37 -5.13 -2.68 3.74
CA VAL A 37 -3.94 -2.13 4.42
C VAL A 37 -3.84 -0.65 4.07
N ARG A 38 -3.82 0.22 5.09
CA ARG A 38 -3.81 1.67 4.88
C ARG A 38 -2.89 2.39 5.84
N THR A 39 -2.11 3.33 5.32
CA THR A 39 -1.46 4.36 6.12
C THR A 39 -1.58 5.73 5.48
N VAL A 40 -1.22 6.79 6.19
CA VAL A 40 -1.21 8.14 5.63
C VAL A 40 0.21 8.57 5.32
N ASN A 41 1.11 8.57 6.30
CA ASN A 41 2.51 8.97 6.13
C ASN A 41 3.51 7.82 6.22
N GLY A 42 3.08 6.66 6.71
CA GLY A 42 3.98 5.54 6.92
C GLY A 42 4.33 4.80 5.64
N LYS A 43 5.47 4.12 5.65
CA LYS A 43 5.80 3.13 4.62
C LYS A 43 4.96 1.86 4.80
N ILE A 44 4.47 1.28 3.71
CA ILE A 44 3.87 -0.06 3.69
C ILE A 44 4.88 -1.03 3.08
N GLN A 45 5.22 -2.10 3.81
CA GLN A 45 6.09 -3.17 3.33
C GLN A 45 5.39 -4.51 3.52
N LEU A 46 5.03 -5.14 2.40
CA LEU A 46 4.40 -6.43 2.36
C LEU A 46 5.41 -7.46 1.85
N ARG A 47 5.55 -8.57 2.58
CA ARG A 47 6.47 -9.66 2.25
C ARG A 47 5.71 -10.97 2.31
N ASN A 48 5.61 -11.69 1.19
CA ASN A 48 4.79 -12.91 1.07
C ASN A 48 3.45 -12.75 1.81
N THR A 49 2.71 -11.71 1.42
CA THR A 49 1.50 -11.30 2.12
C THR A 49 0.34 -11.23 1.14
N THR A 50 -0.80 -11.84 1.51
CA THR A 50 -2.03 -11.71 0.75
C THR A 50 -2.94 -10.67 1.40
N VAL A 51 -3.32 -9.64 0.65
CA VAL A 51 -4.31 -8.63 1.05
C VAL A 51 -5.59 -8.87 0.27
N GLY A 52 -6.70 -9.09 0.98
CA GLY A 52 -7.99 -9.45 0.39
C GLY A 52 -8.69 -8.29 -0.34
N LYS A 53 -8.32 -7.05 -0.05
CA LYS A 53 -8.84 -5.85 -0.72
C LYS A 53 -7.68 -4.93 -1.12
N ASN A 54 -7.78 -3.65 -0.77
CA ASN A 54 -6.93 -2.60 -1.31
C ASN A 54 -5.74 -2.30 -0.40
N VAL A 55 -4.65 -1.82 -1.00
CA VAL A 55 -3.52 -1.21 -0.31
C VAL A 55 -3.52 0.28 -0.61
N ALA A 56 -3.45 1.13 0.41
CA ALA A 56 -3.54 2.58 0.21
C ALA A 56 -2.58 3.38 1.10
N THR A 57 -1.95 4.39 0.50
CA THR A 57 -1.06 5.34 1.17
C THR A 57 -1.38 6.77 0.73
N SER A 58 -0.97 7.78 1.51
CA SER A 58 -1.06 9.18 1.06
C SER A 58 0.32 9.77 0.73
N ASN A 59 1.29 9.56 1.62
CA ASN A 59 2.61 10.18 1.59
C ASN A 59 3.73 9.18 1.96
N GLY A 60 3.45 7.88 1.89
CA GLY A 60 4.43 6.87 2.25
C GLY A 60 4.64 5.86 1.13
N ASP A 61 5.87 5.40 1.00
CA ASP A 61 6.30 4.41 0.03
C ASP A 61 5.52 3.09 0.19
N ILE A 62 5.36 2.33 -0.89
CA ILE A 62 4.77 0.98 -0.88
C ILE A 62 5.80 0.01 -1.46
N SER A 63 6.01 -1.12 -0.81
CA SER A 63 6.80 -2.22 -1.35
C SER A 63 6.07 -3.54 -1.21
N LEU A 64 5.81 -4.19 -2.35
CA LEU A 64 5.32 -5.57 -2.44
C LEU A 64 6.50 -6.48 -2.81
N ARG A 65 6.80 -7.45 -1.94
CA ARG A 65 7.92 -8.36 -2.09
C ARG A 65 7.58 -9.82 -1.80
N ASP A 66 8.43 -10.72 -2.25
CA ASP A 66 8.45 -12.15 -1.94
C ASP A 66 7.09 -12.84 -2.18
N GLY A 67 6.41 -12.53 -3.28
CA GLY A 67 5.12 -13.15 -3.60
C GLY A 67 3.93 -12.48 -2.94
N SER A 68 3.99 -11.16 -2.73
CA SER A 68 2.86 -10.43 -2.13
C SER A 68 1.74 -10.21 -3.14
N ILE A 69 0.51 -10.51 -2.74
CA ILE A 69 -0.68 -10.40 -3.61
C ILE A 69 -1.65 -9.40 -3.01
N VAL A 70 -2.00 -8.37 -3.78
CA VAL A 70 -3.10 -7.46 -3.49
C VAL A 70 -4.27 -7.83 -4.38
N ASN A 71 -5.38 -8.27 -3.79
CA ASN A 71 -6.55 -8.72 -4.56
C ASN A 71 -7.41 -7.57 -5.10
N GLY A 72 -7.29 -6.38 -4.51
CA GLY A 72 -7.93 -5.17 -5.00
C GLY A 72 -6.93 -4.16 -5.54
N ASP A 73 -7.25 -2.89 -5.37
CA ASP A 73 -6.48 -1.79 -5.95
C ASP A 73 -5.31 -1.37 -5.07
N LEU A 74 -4.28 -0.80 -5.71
CA LEU A 74 -3.22 -0.05 -5.03
C LEU A 74 -3.48 1.44 -5.25
N LEU A 75 -3.65 2.21 -4.17
CA LEU A 75 -3.97 3.63 -4.25
C LEU A 75 -2.88 4.50 -3.59
N VAL A 76 -2.34 5.44 -4.36
CA VAL A 76 -1.43 6.48 -3.86
C VAL A 76 -2.12 7.84 -3.91
N ALA A 77 -2.31 8.40 -2.71
CA ALA A 77 -3.20 9.51 -2.37
C ALA A 77 -4.68 9.16 -2.64
N ASN A 78 -5.56 9.36 -1.66
CA ASN A 78 -6.96 8.93 -1.76
C ASN A 78 -7.90 10.12 -2.04
N ARG A 79 -8.73 10.02 -3.08
CA ARG A 79 -9.80 10.98 -3.41
C ARG A 79 -11.03 10.91 -2.50
N ARG A 80 -11.24 9.84 -1.74
CA ARG A 80 -12.56 9.54 -1.10
C ARG A 80 -12.93 10.37 0.12
N SER A 81 -12.24 11.46 0.41
CA SER A 81 -12.57 12.27 1.59
C SER A 81 -12.07 13.70 1.50
N ASN A 82 -13.02 14.62 1.28
CA ASN A 82 -12.84 16.07 1.33
C ASN A 82 -12.24 16.59 2.66
N TRP A 83 -12.23 15.77 3.71
CA TRP A 83 -11.61 16.09 5.01
C TRP A 83 -10.13 15.68 5.10
N TRP A 84 -9.70 14.64 4.37
CA TRP A 84 -8.30 14.22 4.27
C TRP A 84 -7.54 15.02 3.20
N SER A 85 -8.17 15.81 2.34
CA SER A 85 -7.45 16.74 1.45
C SER A 85 -7.10 18.05 2.16
N ARG A 86 -7.95 18.52 3.09
CA ARG A 86 -7.76 19.79 3.83
C ARG A 86 -6.71 19.73 4.92
N LEU A 87 -6.44 18.55 5.48
CA LEU A 87 -5.47 18.36 6.56
C LEU A 87 -4.03 18.11 6.06
N TRP A 88 -3.80 18.03 4.75
CA TRP A 88 -2.59 17.39 4.19
C TRP A 88 -1.88 18.28 3.15
N SER A 89 -1.77 19.56 3.49
CA SER A 89 -1.03 20.52 2.68
C SER A 89 0.47 20.19 2.70
N SER A 90 0.97 19.81 1.52
CA SER A 90 2.30 20.09 0.98
C SER A 90 3.53 19.59 1.73
N HIS A 91 4.04 18.43 1.30
CA HIS A 91 5.48 18.20 1.09
C HIS A 91 5.67 17.42 -0.21
N ARG A 92 6.50 17.94 -1.12
CA ARG A 92 6.89 17.32 -2.41
C ARG A 92 7.83 16.13 -2.22
N ARG A 93 7.51 15.22 -1.29
CA ARG A 93 8.26 13.98 -1.16
C ARG A 93 7.99 13.15 -2.41
N HIS A 94 9.07 12.76 -3.08
CA HIS A 94 9.04 11.73 -4.10
C HIS A 94 8.68 10.41 -3.42
N LEU A 95 7.62 9.73 -3.87
CA LEU A 95 7.19 8.47 -3.28
C LEU A 95 7.68 7.32 -4.15
N ASP A 96 8.31 6.33 -3.52
CA ASP A 96 8.75 5.11 -4.21
C ASP A 96 7.68 4.03 -4.08
N ILE A 97 7.22 3.49 -5.20
CA ILE A 97 6.29 2.36 -5.25
C ILE A 97 7.00 1.20 -5.94
N THR A 98 7.29 0.13 -5.20
CA THR A 98 8.01 -1.04 -5.71
C THR A 98 7.14 -2.28 -5.70
N ILE A 99 7.05 -2.98 -6.83
CA ILE A 99 6.40 -4.29 -6.97
C ILE A 99 7.43 -5.23 -7.60
N ASP A 100 7.83 -6.26 -6.87
CA ASP A 100 8.82 -7.23 -7.37
C ASP A 100 8.25 -8.25 -8.35
N ALA A 101 9.15 -8.96 -9.03
CA ALA A 101 8.85 -9.98 -10.05
C ALA A 101 7.83 -11.04 -9.64
N SER A 102 7.71 -11.29 -8.34
CA SER A 102 6.87 -12.36 -7.80
C SER A 102 5.54 -11.86 -7.25
N SER A 103 5.37 -10.54 -7.15
CA SER A 103 4.22 -9.90 -6.54
C SER A 103 3.16 -9.54 -7.57
N ALA A 104 1.91 -9.44 -7.11
CA ALA A 104 0.78 -9.14 -7.96
C ALA A 104 -0.16 -8.10 -7.35
N VAL A 105 -0.72 -7.25 -8.20
CA VAL A 105 -1.85 -6.37 -7.91
C VAL A 105 -2.95 -6.70 -8.91
N ARG A 106 -3.99 -7.39 -8.44
CA ARG A 106 -5.08 -7.90 -9.29
C ARG A 106 -6.08 -6.82 -9.72
N GLY A 107 -6.19 -5.74 -8.94
CA GLY A 107 -6.92 -4.55 -9.33
C GLY A 107 -6.02 -3.52 -10.01
N ASP A 108 -6.50 -2.29 -10.09
CA ASP A 108 -5.79 -1.20 -10.76
C ASP A 108 -4.85 -0.46 -9.80
N ILE A 109 -3.85 0.22 -10.37
CA ILE A 109 -2.93 1.10 -9.65
C ILE A 109 -3.36 2.54 -9.89
N HIS A 110 -3.94 3.18 -8.87
CA HIS A 110 -4.39 4.57 -8.94
C HIS A 110 -3.37 5.53 -8.33
N LEU A 111 -2.88 6.46 -9.14
CA LEU A 111 -1.90 7.47 -8.75
C LEU A 111 -2.52 8.87 -8.83
N TYR A 112 -2.74 9.51 -7.69
CA TYR A 112 -3.29 10.88 -7.61
C TYR A 112 -2.21 11.95 -7.43
N ARG A 113 -0.95 11.54 -7.47
CA ARG A 113 0.24 12.40 -7.49
C ARG A 113 1.36 11.64 -8.18
N GLU A 114 2.39 12.37 -8.60
CA GLU A 114 3.61 11.80 -9.15
C GLU A 114 4.33 10.91 -8.12
N VAL A 115 4.85 9.78 -8.59
CA VAL A 115 5.61 8.76 -7.84
C VAL A 115 6.65 8.13 -8.75
N ASP A 116 7.70 7.57 -8.15
CA ASP A 116 8.71 6.75 -8.80
C ASP A 116 8.19 5.32 -8.73
N LEU A 117 7.74 4.82 -9.88
CA LEU A 117 7.12 3.51 -9.99
C LEU A 117 8.15 2.50 -10.50
N HIS A 118 8.48 1.54 -9.66
CA HIS A 118 9.37 0.43 -9.96
C HIS A 118 8.57 -0.86 -9.97
N ILE A 119 8.08 -1.25 -11.14
CA ILE A 119 7.39 -2.52 -11.34
C ILE A 119 8.34 -3.40 -12.15
N ASP A 120 8.67 -4.56 -11.59
CA ASP A 120 9.42 -5.57 -12.32
C ASP A 120 8.60 -6.12 -13.49
N ASP A 121 9.25 -6.41 -14.62
CA ASP A 121 8.57 -6.88 -15.86
C ASP A 121 7.77 -8.17 -15.65
N ALA A 122 8.15 -9.00 -14.67
CA ALA A 122 7.44 -10.24 -14.35
C ALA A 122 6.27 -10.05 -13.37
N ALA A 123 6.09 -8.87 -12.78
CA ALA A 123 5.01 -8.60 -11.85
C ALA A 123 3.65 -8.55 -12.57
N GLU A 124 2.63 -9.18 -11.99
CA GLU A 124 1.26 -9.13 -12.51
C GLU A 124 0.52 -7.92 -11.94
N VAL A 125 0.31 -6.89 -12.75
CA VAL A 125 -0.38 -5.67 -12.31
C VAL A 125 -1.53 -5.31 -13.25
N GLY A 126 -2.62 -4.77 -12.70
CA GLY A 126 -3.71 -4.17 -13.47
C GLY A 126 -3.32 -2.83 -14.11
N GLU A 127 -4.33 -2.07 -14.55
CA GLU A 127 -4.08 -0.81 -15.26
C GLU A 127 -3.46 0.25 -14.34
N ILE A 128 -2.48 1.00 -14.85
CA ILE A 128 -1.87 2.12 -14.11
C ILE A 128 -2.59 3.42 -14.52
N ILE A 129 -3.46 3.90 -13.63
CA ILE A 129 -4.31 5.07 -13.87
C ILE A 129 -3.75 6.28 -13.11
N ARG A 130 -3.29 7.28 -13.86
CA ARG A 130 -2.79 8.56 -13.33
C ARG A 130 -3.90 9.62 -13.35
N HIS A 131 -4.13 10.31 -12.24
CA HIS A 131 -5.24 11.26 -12.04
C HIS A 131 -4.79 12.73 -11.95
N TYR A 132 -3.52 13.01 -12.22
CA TYR A 132 -2.91 14.34 -12.17
C TYR A 132 -2.58 14.87 -13.56
#